data_AF-A0A417Y3I1-F1
#
_entry.id   AF-A0A417Y3I1-F1
#
_cell.length_a   1.000
_cell.length_b   1.000
_cell.length_c   1.000
_cell.angle_alpha   90.00
_cell.angle_beta   90.00
_cell.angle_gamma   90.00
#
_symmetry.space_group_name_H-M   'P 1'
#
loop_
_entity.id
_entity.type
_entity.pdbx_description
1 polymer ?
#
loop_
_entity_poly.entity_id
_entity_poly.type
_entity_poly.pdbx_seq_one_letter_code
_entity_poly.pdbx_strand_id
1 'polypeptide(L)'
;MDNTPPDPTADPLADAVYALREEGYVVNRPLPGALLVEGRFLNPERIALHAAGEAGDATLGVWAVSRENDWTLVAWSRPDLVTITQRGAAVPRWRHRRLPPAMRPDAQTFLEGGASPHDIVTTPKHRPTDAAREVLAGLGITEPEPPGWEPPPPPPAPVAAPVAPPKPRRTRVPAAKPVSTRGKPDPVVNVCPTCFMAIPATGICDNCG
;
A
#
# COMPACT_ATOMS: atom_id res chain seq x y z
N MET A 1 19.73 -31.20 -20.25
CA MET A 1 19.23 -29.88 -19.80
C MET A 1 19.69 -28.91 -20.87
N ASP A 2 18.76 -28.48 -21.71
CA ASP A 2 19.05 -27.58 -22.82
C ASP A 2 19.49 -26.24 -22.24
N ASN A 3 20.75 -25.88 -22.45
CA ASN A 3 21.40 -24.70 -21.87
C ASN A 3 21.57 -23.65 -22.97
N THR A 4 20.50 -23.45 -23.75
CA THR A 4 20.46 -22.42 -24.78
C THR A 4 20.42 -21.07 -24.06
N PRO A 5 21.47 -20.23 -24.20
CA PRO A 5 21.47 -18.91 -23.60
C PRO A 5 20.26 -18.12 -24.12
N PRO A 6 19.55 -17.37 -23.27
CA PRO A 6 18.41 -16.57 -23.70
C PRO A 6 18.85 -15.64 -24.83
N ASP A 7 18.07 -15.62 -25.91
CA ASP A 7 18.30 -14.73 -27.03
C ASP A 7 18.30 -13.27 -26.51
N PRO A 8 19.42 -12.54 -26.58
CA PRO A 8 19.51 -11.18 -26.05
C PRO A 8 18.64 -10.18 -26.81
N THR A 9 18.02 -10.60 -27.93
CA THR A 9 17.06 -9.80 -28.69
C THR A 9 15.60 -10.09 -28.33
N ALA A 10 15.34 -11.15 -27.54
CA ALA A 10 13.99 -11.43 -27.06
C ALA A 10 13.55 -10.33 -26.08
N ASP A 11 12.41 -9.71 -26.37
CA ASP A 11 11.82 -8.70 -25.50
C ASP A 11 11.46 -9.33 -24.14
N PRO A 12 12.14 -8.94 -23.05
CA PRO A 12 11.96 -9.58 -21.74
C PRO A 12 10.56 -9.36 -21.15
N LEU A 13 9.78 -8.44 -21.70
CA LEU A 13 8.43 -8.11 -21.24
C LEU A 13 7.34 -8.65 -22.16
N ALA A 14 7.69 -9.45 -23.19
CA ALA A 14 6.75 -9.95 -24.19
C ALA A 14 5.60 -10.76 -23.56
N ASP A 15 5.92 -11.65 -22.61
CA ASP A 15 4.93 -12.51 -21.95
C ASP A 15 3.94 -11.69 -21.13
N ALA A 16 4.42 -10.71 -20.35
CA ALA A 16 3.57 -9.78 -19.60
C ALA A 16 2.66 -8.95 -20.52
N VAL A 17 3.20 -8.45 -21.64
CA VAL A 17 2.39 -7.69 -22.63
C VAL A 17 1.34 -8.59 -23.27
N TYR A 18 1.69 -9.81 -23.63
CA TYR A 18 0.77 -10.78 -24.23
C TYR A 18 -0.37 -11.11 -23.26
N ALA A 19 -0.06 -11.50 -22.03
CA ALA A 19 -1.05 -11.85 -21.01
C ALA A 19 -2.04 -10.70 -20.74
N LEU A 20 -1.54 -9.48 -20.54
CA LEU A 20 -2.39 -8.30 -20.29
C LEU A 20 -3.31 -7.96 -21.48
N ARG A 21 -2.85 -8.17 -22.71
CA ARG A 21 -3.66 -7.93 -23.92
C ARG A 21 -4.71 -9.01 -24.14
N GLU A 22 -4.40 -10.26 -23.85
CA GLU A 22 -5.36 -11.36 -23.87
C GLU A 22 -6.50 -11.13 -22.86
N GLU A 23 -6.21 -10.50 -21.72
CA GLU A 23 -7.23 -10.05 -20.76
C GLU A 23 -8.02 -8.81 -21.21
N GLY A 24 -7.67 -8.21 -22.36
CA GLY A 24 -8.37 -7.08 -22.95
C GLY A 24 -7.96 -5.72 -22.38
N TYR A 25 -6.80 -5.59 -21.73
CA TYR A 25 -6.27 -4.30 -21.31
C TYR A 25 -5.53 -3.59 -22.43
N VAL A 26 -5.51 -2.26 -22.37
CA VAL A 26 -4.67 -1.44 -23.22
C VAL A 26 -3.28 -1.38 -22.59
N VAL A 27 -2.26 -1.79 -23.34
CA VAL A 27 -0.88 -1.84 -22.86
C VAL A 27 0.02 -0.99 -23.75
N ASN A 28 0.57 0.07 -23.16
CA ASN A 28 1.54 0.98 -23.74
C ASN A 28 2.91 0.77 -23.10
N ARG A 29 3.99 1.06 -23.82
CA ARG A 29 5.37 0.94 -23.31
C ARG A 29 6.05 2.31 -23.30
N PRO A 30 5.90 3.10 -22.23
CA PRO A 30 6.50 4.43 -22.14
C PRO A 30 8.03 4.38 -21.99
N LEU A 31 8.58 3.30 -21.42
CA LEU A 31 10.02 3.09 -21.23
C LEU A 31 10.40 1.65 -21.63
N PRO A 32 11.65 1.37 -22.01
CA PRO A 32 12.07 0.02 -22.40
C PRO A 32 11.76 -1.06 -21.36
N GLY A 33 11.93 -0.73 -20.08
CA GLY A 33 11.66 -1.62 -18.94
C GLY A 33 10.34 -1.35 -18.22
N ALA A 34 9.41 -0.58 -18.80
CA ALA A 34 8.17 -0.26 -18.10
C ALA A 34 6.91 -0.26 -18.99
N LEU A 35 5.80 -0.73 -18.41
CA LEU A 35 4.50 -0.83 -19.04
C LEU A 35 3.51 0.13 -18.39
N LEU A 36 2.65 0.73 -19.20
CA LEU A 36 1.46 1.46 -18.77
C LEU A 36 0.24 0.67 -19.20
N VAL A 37 -0.56 0.26 -18.22
CA VAL A 37 -1.75 -0.57 -18.40
C VAL A 37 -2.98 0.23 -18.04
N GLU A 38 -3.90 0.36 -18.98
CA GLU A 38 -5.16 1.04 -18.82
C GLU A 38 -6.31 0.05 -19.06
N GLY A 39 -7.33 0.09 -18.21
CA GLY A 39 -8.39 -0.90 -18.32
C GLY A 39 -9.56 -0.68 -17.37
N ARG A 40 -10.52 -1.61 -17.42
CA ARG A 40 -11.68 -1.61 -16.53
C ARG A 40 -11.40 -2.50 -15.31
N PHE A 41 -10.70 -1.98 -14.32
CA PHE A 41 -10.44 -2.71 -13.07
C PHE A 41 -10.57 -1.81 -11.84
N LEU A 42 -11.01 -2.42 -10.73
CA LEU A 42 -11.18 -1.73 -9.43
C LEU A 42 -9.87 -1.71 -8.62
N ASN A 43 -9.02 -2.72 -8.81
CA ASN A 43 -7.78 -2.88 -8.07
C ASN A 43 -6.56 -2.78 -9.02
N PRO A 44 -6.03 -1.56 -9.25
CA PRO A 44 -4.82 -1.37 -10.06
C PRO A 44 -3.60 -2.13 -9.51
N GLU A 45 -3.46 -2.27 -8.19
CA GLU A 45 -2.35 -3.02 -7.58
C GLU A 45 -2.34 -4.48 -8.02
N ARG A 46 -3.52 -5.12 -8.10
CA ARG A 46 -3.63 -6.51 -8.55
C ARG A 46 -3.14 -6.69 -9.98
N ILE A 47 -3.49 -5.76 -10.88
CA ILE A 47 -3.09 -5.82 -12.29
C ILE A 47 -1.58 -5.62 -12.44
N ALA A 48 -1.02 -4.65 -11.74
CA ALA A 48 0.41 -4.37 -11.77
C ALA A 48 1.25 -5.53 -11.18
N LEU A 49 0.79 -6.16 -10.09
CA LEU A 49 1.44 -7.33 -9.50
C LEU A 49 1.33 -8.58 -10.39
N HIS A 50 0.18 -8.79 -11.04
CA HIS A 50 0.00 -9.88 -12.00
C HIS A 50 0.99 -9.74 -13.16
N ALA A 51 1.09 -8.55 -13.76
CA ALA A 51 2.05 -8.27 -14.82
C ALA A 51 3.51 -8.49 -14.39
N ALA A 52 3.87 -8.09 -13.17
CA ALA A 52 5.19 -8.38 -12.59
C ALA A 52 5.40 -9.89 -12.36
N GLY A 53 4.34 -10.63 -12.04
CA GLY A 53 4.35 -12.09 -12.01
C GLY A 53 4.70 -12.68 -13.37
N GLU A 54 4.00 -12.29 -14.43
CA GLU A 54 4.20 -12.78 -15.80
C GLU A 54 5.60 -12.47 -16.37
N ALA A 55 6.21 -11.36 -15.95
CA ALA A 55 7.59 -11.02 -16.32
C ALA A 55 8.66 -11.93 -15.66
N GLY A 56 8.27 -12.75 -14.68
CA GLY A 56 9.17 -13.69 -14.00
C GLY A 56 10.32 -12.98 -13.28
N ASP A 57 11.56 -13.22 -13.74
CA ASP A 57 12.77 -12.61 -13.17
C ASP A 57 13.22 -11.34 -13.92
N ALA A 58 12.53 -10.96 -15.00
CA ALA A 58 12.83 -9.73 -15.71
C ALA A 58 12.55 -8.51 -14.84
N THR A 59 13.45 -7.53 -14.89
CA THR A 59 13.25 -6.24 -14.24
C THR A 59 12.16 -5.46 -14.98
N LEU A 60 11.14 -5.00 -14.27
CA LEU A 60 9.95 -4.39 -14.86
C LEU A 60 9.33 -3.31 -13.95
N GLY A 61 8.94 -2.19 -14.53
CA GLY A 61 7.98 -1.24 -13.95
C GLY A 61 6.60 -1.38 -14.59
N VAL A 62 5.52 -1.37 -13.81
CA VAL A 62 4.14 -1.41 -14.32
C VAL A 62 3.30 -0.35 -13.65
N TRP A 63 2.85 0.63 -14.42
CA TRP A 63 1.72 1.47 -14.04
C TRP A 63 0.43 0.77 -14.43
N ALA A 64 -0.48 0.61 -13.49
CA ALA A 64 -1.87 0.25 -13.76
C ALA A 64 -2.75 1.45 -13.38
N VAL A 65 -3.43 2.03 -14.37
CA VAL A 65 -4.32 3.18 -14.20
C VAL A 65 -5.76 2.72 -14.35
N SER A 66 -6.53 2.91 -13.28
CA SER A 66 -7.95 2.57 -13.22
C SER A 66 -8.81 3.65 -13.88
N ARG A 67 -10.10 3.37 -14.04
CA ARG A 67 -11.08 4.32 -14.58
C ARG A 67 -11.35 5.52 -13.67
N GLU A 68 -11.09 5.38 -12.37
CA GLU A 68 -11.29 6.44 -11.38
C GLU A 68 -10.07 7.39 -11.32
N ASN A 69 -9.12 7.25 -12.26
CA ASN A 69 -7.85 7.95 -12.30
C ASN A 69 -6.92 7.64 -11.11
N ASP A 70 -7.25 6.64 -10.30
CA ASP A 70 -6.33 6.01 -9.35
C ASP A 70 -5.31 5.15 -10.08
N TRP A 71 -4.09 5.10 -9.57
CA TRP A 71 -3.03 4.30 -10.16
C TRP A 71 -2.20 3.56 -9.11
N THR A 72 -1.58 2.48 -9.58
CA THR A 72 -0.52 1.78 -8.86
C THR A 72 0.69 1.63 -9.75
N LEU A 73 1.87 1.97 -9.24
CA LEU A 73 3.15 1.58 -9.82
C LEU A 73 3.69 0.39 -9.05
N VAL A 74 3.96 -0.71 -9.75
CA VAL A 74 4.78 -1.82 -9.26
C VAL A 74 6.13 -1.77 -9.96
N ALA A 75 7.21 -1.68 -9.21
CA ALA A 75 8.57 -1.82 -9.74
C ALA A 75 9.19 -3.10 -9.16
N TRP A 76 9.59 -3.99 -10.05
CA TRP A 76 10.14 -5.29 -9.74
C TRP A 76 11.58 -5.39 -10.24
N SER A 77 12.48 -5.66 -9.31
CA SER A 77 13.87 -5.97 -9.57
C SER A 77 14.33 -6.95 -8.52
N ARG A 78 14.31 -8.25 -8.81
CA ARG A 78 14.55 -9.29 -7.81
C ARG A 78 15.81 -8.97 -6.97
N PRO A 79 15.73 -9.04 -5.63
CA PRO A 79 14.61 -9.49 -4.79
C PRO A 79 13.60 -8.39 -4.40
N ASP A 80 13.78 -7.16 -4.87
CA ASP A 80 13.10 -5.98 -4.39
C ASP A 80 11.81 -5.71 -5.19
N LEU A 81 10.70 -5.64 -4.47
CA LEU A 81 9.38 -5.31 -4.98
C LEU A 81 8.92 -4.00 -4.33
N VAL A 82 8.76 -2.97 -5.15
CA VAL A 82 8.26 -1.67 -4.74
C VAL A 82 6.84 -1.51 -5.27
N THR A 83 5.91 -1.11 -4.40
CA THR A 83 4.54 -0.79 -4.77
C THR A 83 4.22 0.61 -4.30
N ILE A 84 3.73 1.46 -5.19
CA ILE A 84 3.33 2.84 -4.92
C ILE A 84 1.88 2.97 -5.35
N THR A 85 0.99 3.25 -4.41
CA THR A 85 -0.44 3.40 -4.70
C THR A 85 -0.88 4.84 -4.51
N GLN A 86 -1.61 5.36 -5.49
CA GLN A 86 -2.22 6.68 -5.46
C GLN A 86 -3.74 6.54 -5.56
N ARG A 87 -4.43 7.18 -4.61
CA ARG A 87 -5.89 7.19 -4.53
C ARG A 87 -6.38 8.63 -4.46
N GLY A 88 -7.10 9.08 -5.47
CA GLY A 88 -7.57 10.46 -5.60
C GLY A 88 -6.43 11.47 -5.45
N ALA A 89 -6.63 12.47 -4.60
CA ALA A 89 -5.67 13.54 -4.30
C ALA A 89 -4.79 13.26 -3.04
N ALA A 90 -4.77 12.02 -2.54
CA ALA A 90 -3.98 11.66 -1.36
C ALA A 90 -2.46 11.69 -1.65
N VAL A 91 -1.62 11.58 -0.62
CA VAL A 91 -0.18 11.38 -0.84
C VAL A 91 0.07 9.94 -1.30
N PRO A 92 0.93 9.70 -2.31
CA PRO A 92 1.25 8.35 -2.76
C PRO A 92 1.81 7.49 -1.63
N ARG A 93 1.30 6.27 -1.50
CA ARG A 93 1.65 5.36 -0.43
C ARG A 93 2.70 4.37 -0.91
N TRP A 94 3.91 4.47 -0.38
CA TRP A 94 5.01 3.56 -0.72
C TRP A 94 4.99 2.29 0.13
N ARG A 95 5.34 1.17 -0.50
CA ARG A 95 5.65 -0.10 0.15
C ARG A 95 6.86 -0.71 -0.54
N HIS A 96 7.82 -1.16 0.26
CA HIS A 96 9.01 -1.84 -0.24
C HIS A 96 9.09 -3.21 0.44
N ARG A 97 9.21 -4.26 -0.37
CA ARG A 97 9.29 -5.64 0.07
C ARG A 97 10.52 -6.30 -0.50
N ARG A 98 11.10 -7.22 0.27
CA ARG A 98 12.17 -8.10 -0.21
C ARG A 98 11.66 -9.54 -0.27
N LEU A 99 11.38 -10.02 -1.48
CA LEU A 99 10.77 -11.32 -1.68
C LEU A 99 11.82 -12.44 -1.69
N PRO A 100 11.54 -13.60 -1.08
CA PRO A 100 12.42 -14.76 -1.17
C PRO A 100 12.45 -15.31 -2.61
N PRO A 101 13.52 -16.04 -3.02
CA PRO A 101 13.67 -16.52 -4.40
C PRO A 101 12.48 -17.33 -4.94
N ALA A 102 11.85 -18.14 -4.08
CA ALA A 102 10.70 -18.98 -4.48
C ALA A 102 9.37 -18.21 -4.62
N MET A 103 9.31 -16.94 -4.19
CA MET A 103 8.10 -16.15 -4.22
C MET A 103 8.07 -15.23 -5.43
N ARG A 104 6.96 -15.28 -6.18
CA ARG A 104 6.69 -14.38 -7.30
C ARG A 104 5.96 -13.12 -6.83
N PRO A 105 6.05 -11.99 -7.57
CA PRO A 105 5.37 -10.75 -7.21
C PRO A 105 3.85 -10.86 -7.08
N ASP A 106 3.21 -11.63 -7.97
CA ASP A 106 1.77 -11.87 -8.01
C ASP A 106 1.23 -12.59 -6.76
N ALA A 107 2.06 -13.31 -6.02
CA ALA A 107 1.68 -13.87 -4.72
C ALA A 107 1.26 -12.79 -3.70
N GLN A 108 1.68 -11.54 -3.88
CA GLN A 108 1.28 -10.43 -3.02
C GLN A 108 -0.16 -9.95 -3.30
N THR A 109 -0.79 -10.37 -4.40
CA THR A 109 -2.17 -9.97 -4.74
C THR A 109 -3.20 -10.43 -3.70
N PHE A 110 -2.90 -11.51 -2.97
CA PHE A 110 -3.77 -12.06 -1.92
C PHE A 110 -3.67 -11.31 -0.58
N LEU A 111 -2.73 -10.36 -0.45
CA LEU A 111 -2.45 -9.65 0.80
C LEU A 111 -3.09 -8.26 0.85
N GLU A 112 -4.23 -8.03 0.16
CA GLU A 112 -4.93 -6.75 -0.01
C GLU A 112 -4.69 -5.71 1.12
N GLY A 113 -3.64 -4.91 0.98
CA GLY A 113 -3.30 -3.84 1.94
C GLY A 113 -2.79 -4.29 3.33
N GLY A 114 -2.70 -5.59 3.60
CA GLY A 114 -2.09 -6.17 4.79
C GLY A 114 -0.59 -5.89 4.91
N ALA A 115 -0.04 -6.09 6.11
CA ALA A 115 1.40 -6.14 6.29
C ALA A 115 1.91 -7.50 5.81
N SER A 116 2.91 -7.51 4.93
CA SER A 116 3.61 -8.73 4.55
C SER A 116 4.75 -8.98 5.53
N PRO A 117 5.08 -10.23 5.90
CA PRO A 117 6.31 -10.53 6.64
C PRO A 117 7.58 -10.10 5.88
N HIS A 118 7.46 -9.83 4.58
CA HIS A 118 8.53 -9.35 3.71
C HIS A 118 8.58 -7.82 3.58
N ASP A 119 7.67 -7.09 4.25
CA ASP A 119 7.66 -5.62 4.23
C ASP A 119 8.90 -5.08 4.97
N ILE A 120 9.64 -4.20 4.30
CA ILE A 120 10.68 -3.41 4.93
C ILE A 120 9.99 -2.30 5.74
N VAL A 121 10.20 -2.31 7.05
CA VAL A 121 9.59 -1.33 7.95
C VAL A 121 10.18 0.05 7.67
N THR A 122 9.32 0.97 7.25
CA THR A 122 9.68 2.37 7.04
C THR A 122 9.21 3.23 8.20
N THR A 123 10.08 4.11 8.69
CA THR A 123 9.75 5.15 9.67
C THR A 123 10.25 6.48 9.14
N PRO A 124 9.36 7.44 8.77
CA PRO A 124 7.90 7.37 8.80
C PRO A 124 7.31 6.31 7.85
N LYS A 125 6.14 5.77 8.20
CA LYS A 125 5.43 4.78 7.36
C LYS A 125 5.14 5.35 5.97
N HIS A 126 5.14 4.47 4.98
CA HIS A 126 4.74 4.75 3.60
C HIS A 126 5.62 5.76 2.87
N ARG A 127 6.87 5.88 3.30
CA ARG A 127 7.89 6.69 2.63
C ARG A 127 8.80 5.82 1.76
N PRO A 128 9.37 6.39 0.68
CA PRO A 128 10.40 5.72 -0.10
C PRO A 128 11.64 5.45 0.76
N THR A 129 12.17 4.23 0.68
CA THR A 129 13.56 3.92 1.09
C THR A 129 14.52 4.21 -0.06
N ASP A 130 15.81 4.40 0.23
CA ASP A 130 16.81 4.64 -0.83
C ASP A 130 16.90 3.48 -1.82
N ALA A 131 16.92 2.23 -1.34
CA ALA A 131 16.86 1.04 -2.21
C ALA A 131 15.62 1.01 -3.12
N ALA A 132 14.46 1.46 -2.63
CA ALA A 132 13.26 1.55 -3.47
C ALA A 132 13.41 2.61 -4.58
N ARG A 133 14.12 3.72 -4.30
CA ARG A 133 14.43 4.73 -5.33
C ARG A 133 15.44 4.20 -6.34
N GLU A 134 16.42 3.43 -5.90
CA GLU A 134 17.40 2.77 -6.78
C GLU A 134 16.72 1.81 -7.76
N VAL A 135 15.73 1.03 -7.29
CA VAL A 135 14.91 0.16 -8.16
C VAL A 135 14.21 0.98 -9.25
N LEU A 136 13.55 2.09 -8.89
CA LEU A 136 12.90 2.97 -9.88
C LEU A 136 13.93 3.59 -10.84
N ALA A 137 15.07 4.05 -10.34
CA ALA A 137 16.13 4.64 -11.15
C ALA A 137 16.71 3.64 -12.16
N GLY A 138 16.88 2.37 -11.77
CA GLY A 138 17.31 1.30 -12.67
C GLY A 138 16.34 1.04 -13.84
N LEU A 139 15.06 1.36 -13.65
CA LEU A 139 14.02 1.30 -14.68
C LEU A 139 13.90 2.58 -15.51
N GLY A 140 14.70 3.62 -15.21
CA GLY A 140 14.57 4.94 -15.82
C GLY A 140 13.37 5.76 -15.33
N ILE A 141 12.75 5.34 -14.22
CA ILE A 141 11.58 6.01 -13.63
C ILE A 141 12.06 7.08 -12.65
N THR A 142 11.96 8.34 -13.05
CA THR A 142 12.36 9.50 -12.21
C THR A 142 11.26 9.95 -11.27
N GLU A 143 10.00 9.84 -11.72
CA GLU A 143 8.81 10.21 -10.96
C GLU A 143 7.84 9.01 -10.91
N PRO A 144 7.16 8.77 -9.78
CA PRO A 144 6.33 7.59 -9.62
C PRO A 144 5.00 7.69 -10.39
N GLU A 145 4.58 8.89 -10.74
CA GLU A 145 3.32 9.15 -11.45
C GLU A 145 3.38 8.59 -12.89
N PRO A 146 2.26 8.06 -13.41
CA PRO A 146 2.22 7.59 -14.79
C PRO A 146 2.50 8.75 -15.76
N PRO A 147 3.18 8.51 -16.90
CA PRO A 147 3.37 9.53 -17.92
C PRO A 147 2.04 10.12 -18.39
N GLY A 148 1.91 11.45 -18.30
CA GLY A 148 0.69 12.17 -18.71
C GLY A 148 -0.47 12.12 -17.72
N TRP A 149 -0.27 11.58 -16.52
CA TRP A 149 -1.27 11.64 -15.45
C TRP A 149 -1.35 13.04 -14.85
N GLU A 150 -2.57 13.50 -14.57
CA GLU A 150 -2.83 14.74 -13.85
C GLU A 150 -3.56 14.43 -12.53
N PRO A 151 -3.12 15.01 -11.40
CA PRO A 151 -3.78 14.79 -10.12
C PRO A 151 -5.21 15.29 -10.15
N PRO A 152 -6.17 14.50 -9.64
CA PRO A 152 -7.54 14.96 -9.54
C PRO A 152 -7.61 16.17 -8.60
N PRO A 153 -8.52 17.12 -8.84
CA PRO A 153 -8.67 18.30 -8.01
C PRO A 153 -8.92 17.87 -6.55
N PRO A 154 -8.34 18.58 -5.57
CA PRO A 154 -8.57 18.26 -4.18
C PRO A 154 -10.08 18.38 -3.87
N PRO A 155 -10.64 17.49 -3.03
CA PRO A 155 -12.03 17.61 -2.64
C PRO A 155 -12.27 18.99 -2.01
N PRO A 156 -13.43 19.62 -2.24
CA PRO A 156 -13.73 20.92 -1.66
C PRO A 156 -13.59 20.82 -0.14
N ALA A 157 -12.83 21.76 0.44
CA ALA A 157 -12.63 21.80 1.89
C ALA A 157 -14.00 21.81 2.58
N PRO A 158 -14.24 20.93 3.58
CA PRO A 158 -15.50 20.96 4.31
C PRO A 158 -15.64 22.35 4.94
N VAL A 159 -16.65 23.09 4.49
CA VAL A 159 -16.99 24.39 5.07
C VAL A 159 -17.38 24.08 6.52
N ALA A 160 -16.49 24.39 7.46
CA ALA A 160 -16.76 24.17 8.86
C ALA A 160 -17.98 25.02 9.24
N ALA A 161 -19.12 24.37 9.46
CA ALA A 161 -20.25 25.05 10.05
C ALA A 161 -19.80 25.58 11.42
N PRO A 162 -20.10 26.84 11.77
CA PRO A 162 -19.71 27.40 13.06
C PRO A 162 -20.26 26.50 14.17
N VAL A 163 -19.35 25.97 15.00
CA VAL A 163 -19.69 25.17 16.17
C VAL A 163 -20.56 26.04 17.06
N ALA A 164 -21.82 25.64 17.26
CA ALA A 164 -22.73 26.34 18.14
C ALA A 164 -22.11 26.45 19.54
N PRO A 165 -22.16 27.63 20.18
CA PRO A 165 -21.55 27.82 21.49
C PRO A 165 -22.14 26.83 22.50
N PRO A 166 -21.32 26.28 23.41
CA PRO A 166 -21.79 25.32 24.40
C PRO A 166 -22.92 25.93 25.23
N LYS A 167 -24.05 25.22 25.33
CA LYS A 167 -25.19 25.66 26.14
C LYS A 167 -24.75 25.83 27.61
N PRO A 168 -25.14 26.92 28.30
CA PRO A 168 -24.80 27.12 29.69
C PRO A 168 -25.38 26.00 30.56
N ARG A 169 -24.51 25.36 31.31
CA ARG A 169 -24.84 24.26 32.23
C ARG A 169 -25.67 24.84 33.39
N ARG A 170 -26.93 24.41 33.52
CA ARG A 170 -27.79 24.81 34.65
C ARG A 170 -27.14 24.38 35.97
N THR A 171 -26.91 25.34 36.86
CA THR A 171 -26.49 25.13 38.25
C THR A 171 -27.61 24.40 38.99
N ARG A 172 -27.34 23.21 39.51
CA ARG A 172 -28.29 22.42 40.28
C ARG A 172 -28.16 22.79 41.76
N VAL A 173 -29.27 23.19 42.38
CA VAL A 173 -29.39 23.46 43.82
C VAL A 173 -29.20 22.14 44.60
N PRO A 174 -28.45 22.11 45.72
CA PRO A 174 -28.18 20.87 46.44
C PRO A 174 -29.42 20.38 47.20
N ALA A 175 -29.83 19.14 46.92
CA ALA A 175 -30.81 18.40 47.73
C ALA A 175 -30.10 17.29 48.53
N ALA A 176 -30.64 17.02 49.71
CA ALA A 176 -30.03 16.19 50.76
C ALA A 176 -29.70 14.74 50.34
N LYS A 177 -28.63 14.21 50.94
CA LYS A 177 -27.99 12.91 50.66
C LYS A 177 -28.88 11.71 51.02
N PRO A 178 -28.95 10.69 50.15
CA PRO A 178 -29.09 9.30 50.56
C PRO A 178 -27.72 8.57 50.61
N VAL A 179 -27.65 7.60 51.51
CA VAL A 179 -26.51 6.76 51.90
C VAL A 179 -25.94 5.96 50.71
N SER A 180 -24.61 5.91 50.65
CA SER A 180 -23.85 5.29 49.54
C SER A 180 -23.69 3.78 49.68
N THR A 181 -23.86 3.06 48.57
CA THR A 181 -23.13 1.81 48.30
C THR A 181 -22.28 2.00 47.05
N ARG A 182 -21.05 2.45 47.30
CA ARG A 182 -19.80 2.11 46.60
C ARG A 182 -19.93 1.65 45.14
N GLY A 183 -19.85 2.60 44.21
CA GLY A 183 -19.48 2.31 42.82
C GLY A 183 -18.10 1.65 42.79
N LYS A 184 -17.99 0.51 42.11
CA LYS A 184 -16.68 -0.11 41.84
C LYS A 184 -15.84 0.85 41.00
N PRO A 185 -14.54 1.02 41.27
CA PRO A 185 -13.65 1.73 40.35
C PRO A 185 -13.62 1.00 39.00
N ASP A 186 -13.55 1.75 37.90
CA ASP A 186 -13.22 1.19 36.59
C ASP A 186 -11.92 0.36 36.68
N PRO A 187 -11.87 -0.83 36.06
CA PRO A 187 -10.69 -1.67 36.13
C PRO A 187 -9.52 -0.95 35.45
N VAL A 188 -8.43 -0.76 36.21
CA VAL A 188 -7.15 -0.28 35.67
C VAL A 188 -6.63 -1.37 34.74
N VAL A 189 -6.74 -1.13 33.43
CA VAL A 189 -6.21 -2.03 32.41
C VAL A 189 -4.70 -1.83 32.36
N ASN A 190 -3.96 -2.86 32.76
CA ASN A 190 -2.50 -2.87 32.60
C ASN A 190 -2.19 -2.98 31.10
N VAL A 191 -1.34 -2.09 30.61
CA VAL A 191 -0.98 -2.02 29.18
C VAL A 191 0.47 -2.47 29.01
N CYS A 192 0.74 -3.32 28.03
CA CYS A 192 2.09 -3.80 27.73
C CYS A 192 2.96 -2.62 27.30
N PRO A 193 4.13 -2.38 27.93
CA PRO A 193 4.99 -1.26 27.56
C PRO A 193 5.65 -1.44 26.19
N THR A 194 5.67 -2.67 25.67
CA THR A 194 6.35 -3.01 24.41
C THR A 194 5.41 -2.87 23.20
N CYS A 195 4.17 -3.34 23.31
CA CYS A 195 3.22 -3.35 22.19
C CYS A 195 1.93 -2.55 22.44
N PHE A 196 1.78 -1.95 23.62
CA PHE A 196 0.64 -1.11 24.02
C PHE A 196 -0.74 -1.78 23.95
N MET A 197 -0.80 -3.11 23.88
CA MET A 197 -2.05 -3.87 24.07
C MET A 197 -2.34 -4.12 25.56
N ALA A 198 -3.62 -4.32 25.89
CA ALA A 198 -4.06 -4.68 27.23
C ALA A 198 -3.47 -6.04 27.63
N ILE A 199 -2.81 -6.09 28.80
CA ILE A 199 -2.27 -7.33 29.36
C ILE A 199 -3.40 -8.06 30.09
N PRO A 200 -3.62 -9.36 29.81
CA PRO A 200 -4.55 -10.17 30.59
C PRO A 200 -4.10 -10.31 32.06
N ALA A 201 -5.00 -10.77 32.93
CA ALA A 201 -4.73 -10.89 34.36
C ALA A 201 -3.56 -11.83 34.73
N THR A 202 -3.10 -12.65 33.77
CA THR A 202 -1.94 -13.53 33.90
C THR A 202 -0.61 -12.78 33.94
N GLY A 203 -0.58 -11.49 33.59
CA GLY A 203 0.61 -10.63 33.67
C GLY A 203 1.60 -10.79 32.53
N ILE A 204 1.33 -11.68 31.58
CA ILE A 204 2.15 -11.92 30.39
C ILE A 204 1.36 -11.47 29.16
N CYS A 205 2.00 -10.72 28.26
CA CYS A 205 1.36 -10.24 27.05
C CYS A 205 1.36 -11.35 25.98
N ASP A 206 0.18 -11.70 25.47
CA ASP A 206 0.02 -12.78 24.48
C ASP A 206 0.82 -12.58 23.19
N ASN A 207 1.22 -11.34 22.87
CA ASN A 207 1.99 -11.01 21.67
C ASN A 207 3.50 -10.86 21.91
N CYS A 208 3.94 -10.70 23.16
CA CYS A 208 5.35 -10.48 23.50
C CYS A 208 5.99 -11.64 24.27
N GLY A 209 5.18 -12.50 24.92
CA GLY A 209 5.66 -13.63 25.72
C GLY A 209 6.15 -13.26 27.12
#